data_AF-A0A4Q2QT71-F1
#
_entry.id   AF-A0A4Q2QT71-F1
#
_cell.length_a   1.000
_cell.length_b   1.000
_cell.length_c   1.000
_cell.angle_alpha   90.00
_cell.angle_beta   90.00
_cell.angle_gamma   90.00
#
_symmetry.space_group_name_H-M   'P 1'
#
loop_
_entity.id
_entity.type
_entity.pdbx_description
1 polymer ?
#
loop_
_entity_poly.entity_id
_entity_poly.type
_entity_poly.pdbx_seq_one_letter_code
_entity_poly.pdbx_strand_id
1 'polypeptide(L)' 'MKDQITHPPDNTDHSVAKQKFRITNWSTYNKALINRGSLTFWLDDEAIQAWYESATPSSRGRPQ' A
#
# COMPACT_ATOMS: atom_id res chain seq x y z
N MET A 1 57.07 36.04 24.23
CA MET A 1 57.46 34.84 23.45
C MET A 1 57.36 33.63 24.35
N LYS A 2 56.30 32.83 24.16
CA LYS A 2 56.15 31.40 24.43
C LYS A 2 54.66 31.10 24.26
N ASP A 3 54.36 30.52 23.11
CA ASP A 3 53.03 30.37 22.54
C ASP A 3 52.19 29.38 23.36
N GLN A 4 50.97 29.75 23.73
CA GLN A 4 49.99 28.81 24.25
C GLN A 4 49.43 28.00 23.09
N ILE A 5 49.82 26.73 23.03
CA ILE A 5 49.29 25.77 22.06
C ILE A 5 47.88 25.39 22.52
N THR A 6 46.88 26.01 21.90
CA THR A 6 45.49 25.56 21.95
C THR A 6 45.41 24.18 21.31
N HIS A 7 45.26 23.13 22.12
CA HIS A 7 44.93 21.81 21.61
C HIS A 7 43.51 21.85 21.02
N PRO A 8 43.29 21.39 19.76
CA PRO A 8 41.95 21.31 19.20
C PRO A 8 41.10 20.35 20.03
N PRO A 9 39.77 20.56 20.11
CA PRO A 9 38.90 19.63 20.82
C PRO A 9 39.07 18.24 20.21
N ASP A 10 39.37 17.28 21.08
CA ASP A 10 39.45 15.87 20.71
C ASP A 10 38.10 15.46 20.11
N ASN A 11 38.09 15.29 18.78
CA ASN A 11 36.99 14.70 18.05
C ASN A 11 37.03 13.20 18.32
N THR A 12 36.67 12.84 19.56
CA THR A 12 36.32 11.47 19.86
C THR A 12 35.04 11.20 19.09
N ASP A 13 35.15 10.42 18.02
CA ASP A 13 34.03 9.94 17.21
C ASP A 13 33.10 9.11 18.11
N HIS A 14 32.23 9.81 18.83
CA HIS A 14 31.15 9.22 19.61
C HIS A 14 30.11 8.71 18.61
N SER A 15 30.47 7.63 17.91
CA SER A 15 29.56 6.89 17.08
C SER A 15 28.44 6.37 17.97
N VAL A 16 27.32 7.10 17.97
CA VAL A 16 26.11 6.68 18.69
C VAL A 16 25.68 5.34 18.09
N ALA A 17 25.69 4.30 18.93
CA ALA A 17 25.34 2.96 18.49
C ALA A 17 23.93 2.97 17.88
N LYS A 18 23.84 2.54 16.61
CA LYS A 18 22.57 2.56 15.86
C LYS A 18 21.62 1.54 16.46
N GLN A 19 20.55 2.02 17.09
CA GLN A 19 19.56 1.17 17.73
C GLN A 19 18.83 0.33 16.66
N LYS A 20 18.90 -1.00 16.81
CA LYS A 20 18.22 -1.95 15.92
C LYS A 20 16.80 -2.21 16.44
N PHE A 21 15.81 -1.86 15.63
CA PHE A 21 14.40 -2.14 15.93
C PHE A 21 13.96 -3.42 15.22
N ARG A 22 13.22 -4.28 15.93
CA ARG A 22 12.60 -5.49 15.36
C ARG A 22 11.11 -5.25 15.17
N ILE A 23 10.63 -5.37 13.94
CA ILE A 23 9.19 -5.28 13.65
C ILE A 23 8.53 -6.60 14.07
N THR A 24 7.75 -6.57 15.14
CA THR A 24 7.05 -7.75 15.69
C THR A 24 5.62 -7.90 15.17
N ASN A 25 5.01 -6.81 14.70
CA ASN A 25 3.61 -6.78 14.28
C ASN A 25 3.40 -7.13 12.78
N TRP A 26 4.46 -7.40 12.02
CA TRP A 26 4.38 -7.51 10.55
C TRP A 26 3.26 -8.42 10.05
N SER A 27 3.06 -9.59 10.68
CA SER A 27 1.99 -10.53 10.30
C SER A 27 0.59 -9.91 10.43
N THR A 28 0.31 -9.21 11.53
CA THR A 28 -0.99 -8.59 11.80
C THR A 28 -1.25 -7.41 10.86
N TYR A 29 -0.25 -6.56 10.67
CA TYR A 29 -0.33 -5.46 9.71
C TYR A 29 -0.57 -5.96 8.27
N ASN A 30 0.12 -7.01 7.85
CA ASN A 30 -0.04 -7.61 6.54
C ASN A 30 -1.45 -8.19 6.32
N LYS A 31 -2.03 -8.85 7.34
CA LYS A 31 -3.42 -9.33 7.29
C LYS A 31 -4.42 -8.18 7.09
N ALA A 32 -4.23 -7.07 7.80
CA ALA A 32 -5.05 -5.88 7.64
C ALA A 32 -4.92 -5.27 6.25
N LEU A 33 -3.72 -5.31 5.66
CA LEU A 33 -3.47 -4.83 4.29
C LEU A 33 -4.13 -5.69 3.21
N ILE A 34 -4.05 -7.02 3.34
CA ILE A 34 -4.71 -7.96 2.42
C ILE A 34 -6.23 -7.75 2.42
N ASN A 35 -6.80 -7.50 3.60
CA ASN A 35 -8.23 -7.25 3.75
C ASN A 35 -8.64 -5.81 3.41
N ARG A 36 -7.67 -4.92 3.15
CA ARG A 36 -7.94 -3.53 2.79
C ARG A 36 -8.42 -3.46 1.35
N GLY A 37 -9.68 -3.09 1.16
CA GLY A 37 -10.34 -3.13 -0.15
C GLY A 37 -11.05 -4.46 -0.43
N SER A 38 -11.15 -5.34 0.58
CA SER A 38 -12.11 -6.45 0.54
C SER A 38 -13.52 -5.89 0.42
N LEU A 39 -14.17 -6.18 -0.71
CA LEU A 39 -15.53 -5.80 -0.98
C LEU A 39 -16.33 -7.05 -1.33
N THR A 40 -17.40 -7.29 -0.58
CA THR A 40 -18.33 -8.38 -0.83
C THR A 40 -19.55 -7.81 -1.54
N PHE A 41 -19.82 -8.30 -2.75
CA PHE A 41 -21.05 -7.99 -3.48
C PHE A 41 -22.06 -9.11 -3.28
N TRP A 42 -23.30 -8.74 -3.01
CA TRP A 42 -24.43 -9.66 -3.03
C TRP A 42 -25.23 -9.35 -4.29
N LEU A 43 -25.30 -10.31 -5.19
CA LEU A 43 -26.10 -10.24 -6.41
C LEU A 43 -27.26 -11.21 -6.25
N ASP A 44 -28.45 -10.75 -6.60
CA ASP A 44 -29.63 -11.59 -6.63
C ASP A 44 -29.61 -12.48 -7.88
N ASP A 45 -30.09 -13.72 -7.75
CA ASP A 45 -30.12 -14.67 -8.87
C ASP A 45 -30.95 -14.13 -10.05
N GLU A 46 -32.03 -13.40 -9.79
CA GLU A 46 -32.85 -12.76 -10.83
C GLU A 46 -32.06 -11.67 -11.57
N ALA A 47 -31.25 -10.90 -10.83
CA ALA A 47 -30.41 -9.84 -11.40
C ALA A 47 -29.28 -10.42 -12.28
N ILE A 48 -28.76 -11.60 -11.93
CA ILE A 48 -27.78 -12.32 -12.76
C ILE A 48 -28.43 -12.82 -14.05
N GLN A 49 -29.64 -13.40 -13.97
CA GLN A 49 -30.35 -13.91 -15.14
C GLN A 49 -30.80 -12.78 -16.09
N ALA A 50 -31.19 -11.64 -15.54
CA ALA A 50 -31.61 -10.46 -16.32
C ALA A 50 -30.44 -9.58 -16.79
N TRP A 51 -29.19 -9.95 -16.49
CA TRP A 51 -28.01 -9.12 -16.80
C TRP A 51 -27.81 -8.91 -18.31
N TYR A 52 -28.13 -9.92 -19.11
CA TYR A 52 -27.99 -9.87 -20.56
C TYR A 52 -29.34 -9.66 -21.25
N GLU A 53 -29.35 -8.80 -22.27
CA GLU A 53 -30.50 -8.55 -23.12
C GLU A 53 -30.97 -9.87 -23.77
N SER A 54 -32.21 -10.27 -23.49
CA SER A 54 -32.82 -11.49 -24.04
C SER A 54 -33.45 -11.27 -25.43
N ALA A 55 -33.58 -10.01 -25.86
CA ALA A 55 -34.17 -9.68 -27.14
C ALA A 55 -33.22 -10.08 -28.28
N THR A 56 -33.73 -10.82 -29.26
CA THR A 56 -33.06 -10.98 -30.55
C THR A 56 -32.86 -9.58 -31.14
N PRO A 57 -31.62 -9.16 -31.46
CA PRO A 57 -31.39 -7.83 -32.00
C PRO A 57 -32.17 -7.69 -33.31
N SER A 58 -33.24 -6.89 -33.30
CA SER A 58 -33.85 -6.41 -34.55
C SER A 58 -32.73 -5.71 -35.31
N SER A 59 -32.51 -6.05 -36.57
CA SER A 59 -31.41 -5.52 -37.40
C SER A 59 -31.26 -4.00 -37.23
N ARG A 60 -30.37 -3.58 -36.33
CA ARG A 60 -30.08 -2.17 -36.05
C ARG A 60 -28.97 -1.78 -37.01
N GLY A 61 -29.35 -1.41 -38.23
CA GLY A 61 -28.43 -0.84 -39.22
C GLY A 61 -28.80 -1.06 -40.67
N ARG A 62 -29.31 0.00 -41.30
CA ARG A 62 -29.04 0.56 -42.65
C ARG A 62 -30.32 1.28 -43.11
N PRO A 63 -30.35 2.63 -43.12
CA PRO A 63 -31.41 3.36 -43.81
C PRO A 63 -31.40 2.98 -45.30
N GLN A 64 -32.58 2.79 -45.90
CA GLN A 64 -32.74 2.64 -47.35
C GLN A 64 -32.45 3.96 -48.06
#